data_AF-A0A2M7NPD8-F1
#
_entry.id   AF-A0A2M7NPD8-F1
#
_cell.length_a   1.000
_cell.length_b   1.000
_cell.length_c   1.000
_cell.angle_alpha   90.00
_cell.angle_beta   90.00
_cell.angle_gamma   90.00
#
_symmetry.space_group_name_H-M   'P 1'
#
loop_
_entity.id
_entity.type
_entity.pdbx_description
1 polymer ?
#
loop_
_entity_poly.entity_id
_entity_poly.type
_entity_poly.pdbx_seq_one_letter_code
_entity_poly.pdbx_strand_id
1 'polypeptide(L)'
;MHSLLDERINDFNDVLCSNNLIYVEKENLVSFFKSLTDLDVVILHKSYVFSDKNITPYIIKDIVKKLNKKFVLFSGGLENAIIDDNEIVLNSGTLYKNLNFFIDNYRNNKDANLVYLVFNNQNEYLKHQIKKLQNSILPDFIKFNNENAGVIFKKTRNKIENYLISSEFSDDKIKIIEYINKKIETKDFNHSILFQQIQKMMSKYENN
;
A
#
# COMPACT_ATOMS: atom_id res chain seq x y z
N MET A 1 25.71 -12.83 0.29
CA MET A 1 24.27 -12.46 0.21
C MET A 1 23.52 -12.84 1.49
N HIS A 2 23.82 -13.97 2.15
CA HIS A 2 23.33 -14.28 3.50
C HIS A 2 23.78 -13.26 4.57
N SER A 3 25.03 -12.80 4.55
CA SER A 3 25.56 -11.89 5.58
C SER A 3 24.85 -10.52 5.70
N LEU A 4 24.33 -9.96 4.59
CA LEU A 4 23.62 -8.67 4.58
C LEU A 4 22.19 -8.79 5.12
N LEU A 5 21.58 -9.96 5.00
CA LEU A 5 20.31 -10.28 5.63
C LEU A 5 20.53 -10.45 7.12
N ASP A 6 21.53 -11.23 7.54
CA ASP A 6 21.82 -11.51 8.94
C ASP A 6 22.19 -10.22 9.73
N GLU A 7 22.98 -9.31 9.14
CA GLU A 7 23.30 -8.01 9.77
C GLU A 7 22.06 -7.12 9.96
N ARG A 8 21.14 -7.07 8.99
CA ARG A 8 19.91 -6.24 9.09
C ARG A 8 18.81 -6.91 9.90
N ILE A 9 18.82 -8.23 10.01
CA ILE A 9 17.92 -9.04 10.83
C ILE A 9 18.22 -8.85 12.32
N ASN A 10 19.50 -8.64 12.69
CA ASN A 10 19.89 -8.42 14.08
C ASN A 10 19.24 -7.17 14.71
N ASP A 11 18.86 -6.17 13.90
CA ASP A 11 18.13 -4.97 14.36
C ASP A 11 16.67 -5.29 14.78
N PHE A 12 16.16 -6.49 14.49
CA PHE A 12 14.78 -6.91 14.74
C PHE A 12 14.69 -8.21 15.56
N ASN A 13 15.67 -8.51 16.41
CA ASN A 13 15.66 -9.71 17.25
C ASN A 13 14.43 -9.83 18.16
N ASP A 14 13.72 -8.73 18.43
CA ASP A 14 12.45 -8.69 19.16
C ASP A 14 11.22 -9.10 18.31
N VAL A 15 11.34 -9.11 16.98
CA VAL A 15 10.29 -9.49 16.01
C VAL A 15 10.64 -10.78 15.27
N LEU A 16 11.93 -11.07 15.08
CA LEU A 16 12.43 -12.25 14.40
C LEU A 16 12.60 -13.39 15.39
N CYS A 17 11.53 -14.15 15.59
CA CYS A 17 11.65 -15.53 16.07
C CYS A 17 12.32 -16.37 14.98
N SER A 18 13.65 -16.36 14.91
CA SER A 18 14.39 -17.28 14.04
C SER A 18 14.52 -18.66 14.71
N ASN A 19 14.35 -19.70 13.88
CA ASN A 19 14.88 -21.06 14.03
C ASN A 19 13.93 -22.23 14.29
N ASN A 20 12.61 -22.07 14.14
CA ASN A 20 11.76 -23.25 13.94
C ASN A 20 11.69 -23.59 12.45
N LEU A 21 12.45 -24.61 12.04
CA LEU A 21 12.19 -25.30 10.77
C LEU A 21 10.81 -25.95 10.88
N ILE A 22 9.82 -25.36 10.23
CA ILE A 22 8.46 -25.92 10.18
C ILE A 22 8.38 -26.81 8.94
N TYR A 23 8.22 -28.11 9.17
CA TYR A 23 7.94 -29.07 8.11
C TYR A 23 6.44 -29.17 7.93
N VAL A 24 5.96 -28.76 6.75
CA VAL A 24 4.55 -28.84 6.37
C VAL A 24 4.46 -29.60 5.06
N GLU A 25 3.73 -30.72 5.08
CA GLU A 25 3.41 -31.44 3.86
C GLU A 25 2.47 -30.62 2.97
N LYS A 26 2.58 -30.79 1.65
CA LYS A 26 1.82 -29.99 0.68
C LYS A 26 0.31 -30.01 0.92
N GLU A 27 -0.26 -31.16 1.26
CA GLU A 27 -1.68 -31.33 1.58
C GLU A 27 -2.13 -30.56 2.82
N ASN A 28 -1.19 -30.30 3.74
CA ASN A 28 -1.44 -29.59 5.00
C ASN A 28 -1.16 -28.08 4.91
N LEU A 29 -0.63 -27.56 3.79
CA LEU A 29 -0.28 -26.14 3.63
C LEU A 29 -1.47 -25.20 3.93
N VAL A 30 -2.64 -25.49 3.40
CA VAL A 30 -3.83 -24.64 3.60
C VAL A 30 -4.22 -24.62 5.08
N SER A 31 -4.22 -25.79 5.72
CA SER A 31 -4.53 -25.93 7.15
C SER A 31 -3.50 -25.22 8.03
N PHE A 32 -2.22 -25.31 7.65
CA PHE A 32 -1.13 -24.60 8.31
C PHE A 32 -1.35 -23.08 8.24
N PHE A 33 -1.56 -22.50 7.06
CA PHE A 33 -1.81 -21.05 6.95
C PHE A 33 -3.09 -20.62 7.69
N LYS A 34 -4.12 -21.46 7.73
CA LYS A 34 -5.33 -21.21 8.52
C LYS A 34 -5.07 -21.24 10.04
N SER A 35 -4.14 -22.06 10.52
CA SER A 35 -3.79 -22.12 11.93
C SER A 35 -3.01 -20.88 12.41
N LEU A 36 -2.42 -20.11 11.49
CA LEU A 36 -1.75 -18.85 11.78
C LEU A 36 -2.80 -17.71 11.85
N THR A 37 -3.58 -17.67 12.93
CA THR A 37 -4.65 -16.69 13.11
C THR A 37 -4.15 -15.25 13.02
N ASP A 38 -2.94 -15.02 13.53
CA ASP A 38 -2.32 -13.70 13.66
C ASP A 38 -1.41 -13.37 12.46
N LEU A 39 -1.49 -14.16 11.38
CA LEU A 39 -0.74 -13.89 10.17
C LEU A 39 -1.35 -12.71 9.41
N ASP A 40 -0.63 -11.61 9.28
CA ASP A 40 -1.05 -10.46 8.49
C ASP A 40 -0.46 -10.45 7.08
N VAL A 41 0.83 -10.78 6.97
CA VAL A 41 1.61 -10.70 5.74
C VAL A 41 2.55 -11.88 5.57
N VAL A 42 2.69 -12.36 4.33
CA VAL A 42 3.73 -13.30 3.93
C VAL A 42 4.69 -12.61 2.97
N ILE A 43 5.98 -12.58 3.32
CA ILE A 43 7.05 -12.03 2.48
C ILE A 43 7.95 -13.17 2.02
N LEU A 44 8.07 -13.37 0.70
CA LEU A 44 8.76 -14.50 0.13
C LEU A 44 9.75 -14.08 -0.96
N HIS A 45 10.98 -14.59 -0.88
CA HIS A 45 11.97 -14.42 -1.94
C HIS A 45 11.63 -15.37 -3.11
N LYS A 46 11.61 -14.87 -4.35
CA LYS A 46 11.24 -15.65 -5.55
C LYS A 46 12.11 -16.89 -5.75
N SER A 47 13.40 -16.81 -5.38
CA SER A 47 14.34 -17.93 -5.51
C SER A 47 14.34 -18.88 -4.31
N TYR A 48 13.40 -18.73 -3.36
CA TYR A 48 13.26 -19.69 -2.26
C TYR A 48 12.90 -21.07 -2.82
N VAL A 49 13.65 -22.09 -2.41
CA VAL A 49 13.44 -23.48 -2.82
C VAL A 49 12.78 -24.22 -1.65
N PHE A 50 11.55 -24.67 -1.87
CA PHE A 50 10.83 -25.52 -0.91
C PHE A 50 11.37 -26.95 -0.97
N SER A 51 11.30 -27.67 0.16
CA SER A 51 11.70 -29.08 0.24
C SER A 51 10.90 -29.98 -0.70
N ASP A 52 9.59 -29.72 -0.84
CA ASP A 52 8.76 -30.31 -1.89
C ASP A 52 8.84 -29.47 -3.17
N LYS A 53 9.37 -30.06 -4.24
CA LYS A 53 9.53 -29.45 -5.57
C LYS A 53 8.20 -29.04 -6.22
N ASN A 54 7.08 -29.59 -5.75
CA ASN A 54 5.76 -29.26 -6.23
C ASN A 54 5.15 -28.03 -5.54
N ILE A 55 5.85 -27.44 -4.56
CA ILE A 55 5.47 -26.18 -3.94
C ILE A 55 6.29 -25.07 -4.59
N THR A 56 5.58 -24.03 -5.02
CA THR A 56 6.18 -22.84 -5.61
C THR A 56 5.72 -21.59 -4.87
N PRO A 57 6.45 -20.47 -4.96
CA PRO A 57 5.98 -19.18 -4.42
C PRO A 57 4.57 -18.79 -4.88
N TYR A 58 4.18 -19.18 -6.09
CA TYR A 58 2.85 -18.89 -6.64
C TYR A 58 1.74 -19.71 -5.95
N ILE A 59 2.02 -20.96 -5.58
CA ILE A 59 1.07 -21.78 -4.81
C ILE A 59 0.85 -21.14 -3.42
N ILE A 60 1.93 -20.70 -2.77
CA ILE A 60 1.82 -20.00 -1.48
C ILE A 60 1.00 -18.72 -1.64
N LYS A 61 1.28 -17.93 -2.68
CA LYS A 61 0.51 -16.73 -2.99
C LYS A 61 -0.99 -17.02 -3.08
N ASP A 62 -1.37 -18.02 -3.86
CA ASP A 62 -2.79 -18.35 -4.08
C ASP A 62 -3.49 -18.77 -2.77
N ILE A 63 -2.79 -19.49 -1.88
CA ILE A 63 -3.30 -19.86 -0.56
C ILE A 63 -3.50 -18.61 0.30
N VAL A 64 -2.48 -17.76 0.39
CA VAL A 64 -2.48 -16.53 1.21
C VAL A 64 -3.59 -15.57 0.75
N LYS A 65 -3.74 -15.37 -0.57
CA LYS A 65 -4.82 -14.53 -1.13
C LYS A 65 -6.22 -15.09 -0.85
N LYS A 66 -6.40 -16.43 -0.93
CA LYS A 66 -7.69 -17.08 -0.57
C LYS A 66 -8.06 -16.88 0.90
N LEU A 67 -7.07 -16.64 1.76
CA LEU A 67 -7.28 -16.33 3.19
C LEU A 67 -7.42 -14.82 3.45
N ASN A 68 -7.51 -14.00 2.39
CA ASN A 68 -7.56 -12.53 2.47
C ASN A 68 -6.40 -11.93 3.28
N LYS A 69 -5.21 -12.52 3.14
CA LYS A 69 -3.97 -12.05 3.77
C LYS A 69 -3.07 -11.38 2.73
N LYS A 70 -2.13 -10.57 3.21
CA LYS A 70 -1.23 -9.77 2.37
C LYS A 70 -0.02 -10.62 1.91
N PHE A 71 0.44 -10.42 0.68
CA PHE A 71 1.53 -11.17 0.08
C PHE A 71 2.56 -10.26 -0.61
N VAL A 72 3.84 -10.53 -0.38
CA VAL A 72 4.96 -9.81 -0.97
C VAL A 72 5.88 -10.83 -1.64
N LEU A 73 6.10 -10.67 -2.94
CA LEU A 73 7.13 -11.42 -3.67
C LEU A 73 8.30 -10.51 -3.99
N PHE A 74 9.53 -10.92 -3.69
CA PHE A 74 10.70 -10.11 -4.03
C PHE A 74 11.85 -10.89 -4.64
N SER A 75 12.64 -10.24 -5.49
CA SER A 75 13.89 -10.80 -6.00
C SER A 75 14.80 -9.72 -6.58
N GLY A 76 16.05 -10.09 -6.84
CA GLY A 76 16.92 -9.28 -7.70
C GLY A 76 16.35 -9.17 -9.12
N GLY A 77 16.48 -7.99 -9.73
CA GLY A 77 16.09 -7.73 -11.12
C GLY A 77 14.59 -7.53 -11.37
N LEU A 78 13.73 -7.62 -10.35
CA LEU A 78 12.32 -7.21 -10.48
C LEU A 78 12.20 -5.70 -10.43
N GLU A 79 11.26 -5.16 -11.19
CA GLU A 79 10.73 -3.81 -10.98
C GLU A 79 9.71 -3.82 -9.84
N ASN A 80 9.61 -2.70 -9.13
CA ASN A 80 8.62 -2.55 -8.07
C ASN A 80 7.23 -2.39 -8.70
N ALA A 81 6.29 -3.24 -8.30
CA ALA A 81 4.91 -3.19 -8.75
C ALA A 81 3.95 -3.37 -7.57
N ILE A 82 3.04 -2.42 -7.39
CA ILE A 82 1.88 -2.58 -6.52
C ILE A 82 0.78 -3.19 -7.40
N ILE A 83 0.47 -4.47 -7.20
CA ILE A 83 -0.55 -5.18 -8.00
C ILE A 83 -1.93 -4.81 -7.46
N ASP A 84 -2.11 -4.94 -6.14
CA ASP A 84 -3.28 -4.49 -5.40
C ASP A 84 -2.88 -4.16 -3.95
N ASP A 85 -3.84 -3.81 -3.09
CA ASP A 85 -3.58 -3.44 -1.69
C ASP A 85 -3.04 -4.61 -0.84
N ASN A 86 -3.20 -5.84 -1.31
CA ASN A 86 -2.78 -7.07 -0.66
C ASN A 86 -1.64 -7.79 -1.39
N GLU A 87 -1.19 -7.32 -2.56
CA GLU A 87 -0.14 -7.95 -3.35
C GLU A 87 0.83 -6.92 -3.91
N ILE A 88 2.10 -7.07 -3.56
CA ILE A 88 3.19 -6.30 -4.17
C ILE A 88 4.33 -7.21 -4.63
N VAL A 89 4.99 -6.76 -5.69
CA VAL A 89 6.23 -7.34 -6.20
C VAL A 89 7.34 -6.30 -6.02
N LEU A 90 8.48 -6.71 -5.46
CA LEU A 90 9.56 -5.81 -5.12
C LEU A 90 10.92 -6.26 -5.66
N ASN A 91 11.73 -5.28 -6.02
CA ASN A 91 13.16 -5.45 -6.09
C ASN A 91 13.72 -5.73 -4.68
N SER A 92 14.65 -6.67 -4.56
CA SER A 92 15.29 -6.98 -3.28
C SER A 92 15.96 -5.77 -2.63
N GLY A 93 16.58 -4.87 -3.42
CA GLY A 93 17.17 -3.64 -2.91
C GLY A 93 16.15 -2.71 -2.26
N THR A 94 14.97 -2.58 -2.87
CA THR A 94 13.85 -1.79 -2.31
C THR A 94 13.30 -2.43 -1.04
N LEU A 95 13.05 -3.75 -1.05
CA LEU A 95 12.59 -4.45 0.15
C LEU A 95 13.54 -4.22 1.33
N TYR A 96 14.83 -4.50 1.16
CA TYR A 96 15.80 -4.37 2.26
C TYR A 96 15.98 -2.93 2.74
N LYS A 97 15.87 -1.96 1.82
CA LYS A 97 15.96 -0.54 2.17
C LYS A 97 14.79 -0.11 3.07
N ASN A 98 13.59 -0.62 2.81
CA ASN A 98 12.36 -0.12 3.42
C ASN A 98 11.77 -1.03 4.50
N LEU A 99 12.30 -2.24 4.67
CA LEU A 99 11.80 -3.24 5.63
C LEU A 99 11.70 -2.68 7.06
N ASN A 100 12.72 -1.93 7.50
CA ASN A 100 12.77 -1.33 8.83
C ASN A 100 11.59 -0.38 9.05
N PHE A 101 11.35 0.51 8.08
CA PHE A 101 10.26 1.46 8.14
C PHE A 101 8.89 0.77 8.17
N PHE A 102 8.72 -0.29 7.36
CA PHE A 102 7.52 -1.13 7.39
C PHE A 102 7.30 -1.78 8.76
N ILE A 103 8.33 -2.38 9.36
CA ILE A 103 8.24 -3.03 10.68
C ILE A 103 7.90 -2.01 11.77
N ASP A 104 8.55 -0.85 11.78
CA ASP A 104 8.28 0.19 12.78
C ASP A 104 6.87 0.75 12.65
N ASN A 105 6.38 0.94 11.43
CA ASN A 105 5.00 1.36 11.21
C ASN A 105 4.01 0.29 11.71
N TYR A 106 4.27 -0.98 11.39
CA TYR A 106 3.46 -2.11 11.86
C TYR A 106 3.43 -2.20 13.39
N ARG A 107 4.56 -1.97 14.08
CA ARG A 107 4.61 -1.95 15.56
C ARG A 107 3.69 -0.89 16.16
N ASN A 108 3.72 0.32 15.59
CA ASN A 108 3.00 1.47 16.11
C ASN A 108 1.50 1.44 15.79
N ASN A 109 1.14 0.98 14.58
CA ASN A 109 -0.22 1.09 14.06
C ASN A 109 -0.97 -0.24 13.99
N LYS A 110 -0.29 -1.37 14.14
CA LYS A 110 -0.85 -2.73 13.97
C LYS A 110 -1.51 -2.95 12.60
N ASP A 111 -1.07 -2.22 11.57
CA ASP A 111 -1.50 -2.41 10.19
C ASP A 111 -0.30 -2.73 9.29
N ALA A 112 -0.37 -3.88 8.61
CA ALA A 112 0.65 -4.33 7.67
C ALA A 112 0.52 -3.60 6.32
N ASN A 113 0.72 -2.28 6.29
CA ASN A 113 0.59 -1.52 5.05
C ASN A 113 1.77 -1.79 4.10
N LEU A 114 1.54 -2.63 3.08
CA LEU A 114 2.56 -3.06 2.12
C LEU A 114 3.21 -1.90 1.36
N VAL A 115 2.53 -0.76 1.28
CA VAL A 115 3.01 0.39 0.53
C VAL A 115 4.29 0.98 1.14
N TYR A 116 4.51 0.79 2.45
CA TYR A 116 5.76 1.16 3.11
C TYR A 116 6.95 0.26 2.78
N LEU A 117 6.73 -0.88 2.13
CA LEU A 117 7.83 -1.65 1.55
C LEU A 117 8.29 -1.07 0.20
N VAL A 118 7.48 -0.22 -0.44
CA VAL A 118 7.79 0.45 -1.71
C VAL A 118 8.43 1.82 -1.46
N PHE A 119 7.86 2.60 -0.53
CA PHE A 119 8.30 3.97 -0.24
C PHE A 119 9.16 4.01 1.02
N ASN A 120 10.23 4.82 0.98
CA ASN A 120 11.22 4.84 2.06
C ASN A 120 10.88 5.79 3.22
N ASN A 121 9.75 6.50 3.14
CA ASN A 121 9.24 7.36 4.20
C ASN A 121 7.74 7.63 4.03
N GLN A 122 7.12 8.17 5.09
CA GLN A 122 5.71 8.54 5.11
C GLN A 122 5.33 9.52 4.00
N ASN A 123 6.18 10.53 3.75
CA ASN A 123 5.87 11.60 2.79
C ASN A 123 5.83 11.09 1.35
N GLU A 124 6.69 10.15 0.97
CA GLU A 124 6.63 9.48 -0.34
C GLU A 124 5.32 8.69 -0.52
N TYR A 125 4.86 8.00 0.53
CA TYR A 125 3.56 7.32 0.51
C TYR A 125 2.39 8.29 0.38
N LEU A 126 2.40 9.38 1.15
CA LEU A 126 1.37 10.43 1.06
C LEU A 126 1.36 11.06 -0.34
N LYS A 127 2.54 11.38 -0.90
CA LYS A 127 2.68 11.89 -2.29
C LYS A 127 2.09 10.92 -3.31
N HIS A 128 2.31 9.62 -3.15
CA HIS A 128 1.75 8.61 -4.04
C HIS A 128 0.22 8.59 -4.03
N GLN A 129 -0.39 8.68 -2.84
CA GLN A 129 -1.86 8.79 -2.72
C GLN A 129 -2.40 10.05 -3.40
N ILE A 130 -1.74 11.19 -3.21
CA ILE A 130 -2.13 12.46 -3.87
C ILE A 130 -1.99 12.34 -5.40
N LYS A 131 -0.89 11.76 -5.91
CA LYS A 131 -0.70 11.53 -7.36
C LYS A 131 -1.75 10.61 -7.94
N LYS A 132 -2.09 9.51 -7.24
CA LYS A 132 -3.19 8.61 -7.65
C LYS A 132 -4.52 9.36 -7.73
N LEU A 133 -4.84 10.17 -6.73
CA LEU A 133 -6.03 11.01 -6.73
C LEU A 133 -6.01 11.98 -7.94
N GLN A 134 -4.94 12.73 -8.15
CA GLN A 134 -4.79 13.68 -9.26
C GLN A 134 -5.01 12.99 -10.61
N ASN A 135 -4.35 11.86 -10.85
CA ASN A 135 -4.51 11.08 -12.08
C ASN A 135 -5.94 10.57 -12.26
N SER A 136 -6.62 10.24 -11.16
CA SER A 136 -8.01 9.76 -11.22
C SER A 136 -9.01 10.87 -11.53
N ILE A 137 -8.81 12.11 -11.07
CA ILE A 137 -9.77 13.21 -11.24
C ILE A 137 -9.51 14.04 -12.49
N LEU A 138 -8.27 14.09 -12.99
CA LEU A 138 -7.87 14.92 -14.11
C LEU A 138 -8.72 14.68 -15.38
N PRO A 139 -9.04 13.43 -15.78
CA PRO A 139 -9.89 13.19 -16.95
C PRO A 139 -11.31 13.76 -16.82
N ASP A 140 -11.86 13.78 -15.59
CA ASP A 140 -13.18 14.36 -15.33
C ASP A 140 -13.10 15.89 -15.41
N PHE A 141 -12.06 16.51 -14.88
CA PHE A 141 -11.87 17.96 -14.90
C PHE A 141 -11.64 18.50 -16.32
N ILE A 142 -10.96 17.76 -17.19
CA ILE A 142 -10.80 18.13 -18.60
C ILE A 142 -12.16 18.21 -19.32
N LYS A 143 -13.12 17.36 -18.92
CA LYS A 143 -14.46 17.29 -19.50
C LYS A 143 -15.48 18.17 -18.79
N PHE A 144 -15.03 19.01 -17.85
CA PHE A 144 -15.89 19.80 -16.99
C PHE A 144 -16.68 20.84 -17.79
N ASN A 145 -18.00 20.86 -17.59
CA ASN A 145 -18.90 21.90 -18.06
C ASN A 145 -20.07 22.08 -17.07
N ASN A 146 -20.90 23.10 -17.26
CA ASN A 146 -22.00 23.39 -16.33
C ASN A 146 -23.04 22.26 -16.23
N GLU A 147 -23.22 21.47 -17.29
CA GLU A 147 -24.21 20.39 -17.34
C GLU A 147 -23.78 19.18 -16.50
N ASN A 148 -22.48 18.88 -16.46
CA ASN A 148 -21.92 17.72 -15.76
C ASN A 148 -21.20 18.06 -14.45
N ALA A 149 -21.08 19.34 -14.10
CA ALA A 149 -20.32 19.83 -12.94
C ALA A 149 -20.68 19.15 -11.62
N GLY A 150 -21.98 19.04 -11.30
CA GLY A 150 -22.45 18.40 -10.07
C GLY A 150 -22.10 16.90 -10.00
N VAL A 151 -22.14 16.20 -11.14
CA VAL A 151 -21.75 14.79 -11.22
C VAL A 151 -20.25 14.64 -11.01
N ILE A 152 -19.44 15.49 -11.63
CA ILE A 152 -17.98 15.50 -11.47
C ILE A 152 -17.62 15.75 -10.00
N PHE A 153 -18.21 16.75 -9.34
CA PHE A 153 -17.92 17.05 -7.94
C PHE A 153 -18.28 15.88 -7.01
N LYS A 154 -19.42 15.20 -7.23
CA LYS A 154 -19.78 13.99 -6.49
C LYS A 154 -18.79 12.85 -6.72
N LYS A 155 -18.37 12.61 -7.98
CA LYS A 155 -17.34 11.60 -8.29
C LYS A 155 -16.01 11.93 -7.61
N THR A 156 -15.60 13.20 -7.62
CA THR A 156 -14.36 13.64 -6.97
C THR A 156 -14.42 13.44 -5.47
N ARG A 157 -15.55 13.70 -4.81
CA ARG A 157 -15.76 13.38 -3.37
C ARG A 157 -15.46 11.91 -3.09
N ASN A 158 -16.06 11.00 -3.87
CA ASN A 158 -15.86 9.56 -3.69
C ASN A 158 -14.39 9.15 -3.97
N LYS A 159 -13.75 9.75 -4.97
CA LYS A 159 -12.33 9.52 -5.26
C LYS A 159 -11.43 10.00 -4.12
N ILE A 160 -11.72 11.14 -3.50
CA ILE A 160 -11.01 11.61 -2.31
C ILE A 160 -11.14 10.60 -1.16
N GLU A 161 -12.35 10.08 -0.93
CA GLU A 161 -12.57 9.06 0.09
C GLU A 161 -11.77 7.78 -0.16
N ASN A 162 -11.67 7.36 -1.42
CA ASN A 162 -11.01 6.11 -1.80
C ASN A 162 -9.48 6.21 -1.93
N TYR A 163 -8.94 7.37 -2.32
CA TYR A 163 -7.50 7.51 -2.59
C TYR A 163 -6.72 8.17 -1.45
N LEU A 164 -7.37 8.98 -0.61
CA LEU A 164 -6.76 9.57 0.59
C LEU A 164 -7.19 8.76 1.82
N ILE A 165 -6.53 7.62 2.01
CA ILE A 165 -6.82 6.64 3.06
C ILE A 165 -5.97 6.85 4.32
N SER A 166 -4.81 7.50 4.19
CA SER A 166 -3.94 7.80 5.33
C SER A 166 -4.65 8.68 6.36
N SER A 167 -4.47 8.36 7.65
CA SER A 167 -4.99 9.17 8.76
C SER A 167 -4.38 10.57 8.78
N GLU A 168 -3.17 10.76 8.24
CA GLU A 168 -2.49 12.04 8.10
C GLU A 168 -3.19 13.02 7.15
N PHE A 169 -4.13 12.52 6.33
CA PHE A 169 -4.97 13.37 5.48
C PHE A 169 -6.26 13.80 6.15
N SER A 170 -6.59 13.36 7.37
CA SER A 170 -7.91 13.57 7.97
C SER A 170 -8.39 15.03 7.89
N ASP A 171 -7.55 15.97 8.34
CA ASP A 171 -7.90 17.40 8.34
C ASP A 171 -8.06 17.97 6.94
N ASP A 172 -7.14 17.64 6.02
CA ASP A 172 -7.20 18.14 4.64
C ASP A 172 -8.39 17.53 3.88
N LYS A 173 -8.68 16.24 4.11
CA LYS A 173 -9.81 15.50 3.55
C LYS A 173 -11.14 16.11 3.98
N ILE A 174 -11.30 16.40 5.28
CA ILE A 174 -12.51 17.06 5.80
C ILE A 174 -12.73 18.39 5.10
N LYS A 175 -11.70 19.26 5.05
CA LYS A 175 -11.80 20.59 4.42
C LYS A 175 -12.20 20.51 2.94
N ILE A 176 -11.64 19.57 2.19
CA ILE A 176 -11.94 19.42 0.76
C ILE A 176 -13.36 18.85 0.57
N ILE A 177 -13.77 17.88 1.38
CA ILE A 177 -15.12 17.30 1.32
C ILE A 177 -16.18 18.37 1.67
N GLU A 178 -15.95 19.16 2.72
CA GLU A 178 -16.82 20.28 3.09
C GLU A 178 -16.93 21.30 1.95
N TYR A 179 -15.80 21.65 1.33
CA TYR A 179 -15.78 22.53 0.16
C TYR A 179 -16.63 21.95 -0.99
N ILE A 180 -16.45 20.67 -1.33
CA ILE A 180 -17.20 20.00 -2.39
C ILE A 180 -18.70 20.00 -2.08
N ASN A 181 -19.09 19.63 -0.86
CA ASN A 181 -20.49 19.59 -0.44
C ASN A 181 -21.13 20.98 -0.56
N LYS A 182 -20.45 22.02 -0.07
CA LYS A 182 -20.92 23.41 -0.20
C LYS A 182 -21.12 23.80 -1.66
N LYS A 183 -20.20 23.47 -2.55
CA LYS A 183 -20.34 23.80 -3.99
C LYS A 183 -21.46 23.04 -4.67
N ILE A 184 -21.72 21.80 -4.26
CA ILE A 184 -22.88 21.02 -4.73
C ILE A 184 -24.19 21.68 -4.28
N GLU A 185 -24.27 22.13 -3.03
CA GLU A 185 -25.45 22.80 -2.47
C GLU A 185 -25.73 24.14 -3.16
N THR A 186 -24.71 24.98 -3.31
CA THR A 186 -24.85 26.32 -3.92
C THR A 186 -24.89 26.29 -5.45
N LYS A 187 -24.63 25.13 -6.07
CA LYS A 187 -24.47 24.97 -7.53
C LYS A 187 -23.44 25.92 -8.15
N ASP A 188 -22.43 26.31 -7.37
CA ASP A 188 -21.34 27.21 -7.78
C ASP A 188 -20.05 26.41 -7.97
N PHE A 189 -19.91 25.82 -9.15
CA PHE A 189 -18.85 24.87 -9.42
C PHE A 189 -17.61 25.55 -10.00
N ASN A 190 -16.53 25.56 -9.22
CA ASN A 190 -15.22 26.01 -9.68
C ASN A 190 -14.20 24.86 -9.51
N HIS A 191 -13.99 24.09 -10.58
CA HIS A 191 -13.06 22.97 -10.55
C HIS A 191 -11.60 23.42 -10.40
N SER A 192 -11.25 24.64 -10.83
CA SER A 192 -9.88 25.17 -10.74
C SER A 192 -9.45 25.37 -9.28
N ILE A 193 -10.35 25.86 -8.41
CA ILE A 193 -10.08 25.99 -6.98
C ILE A 193 -9.88 24.61 -6.34
N LEU A 194 -10.74 23.64 -6.66
CA LEU A 194 -10.62 22.28 -6.14
C LEU A 194 -9.30 21.63 -6.56
N PHE A 195 -8.92 21.78 -7.83
CA PHE A 195 -7.64 21.30 -8.34
C PHE A 195 -6.45 21.97 -7.63
N GLN A 196 -6.50 23.29 -7.43
CA GLN A 196 -5.47 24.03 -6.69
C GLN A 196 -5.35 23.55 -5.24
N GLN A 197 -6.45 23.23 -4.55
CA GLN A 197 -6.39 22.70 -3.19
C GLN A 197 -5.67 21.34 -3.15
N ILE A 198 -5.95 20.45 -4.12
CA ILE A 198 -5.29 19.16 -4.23
C ILE A 198 -3.80 19.33 -4.59
N GLN A 199 -3.45 20.31 -5.42
CA GLN A 199 -2.05 20.65 -5.70
C GLN A 199 -1.33 21.22 -4.47
N LYS A 200 -1.99 22.06 -3.67
CA LYS A 200 -1.41 22.58 -2.42
C LYS A 200 -1.09 21.49 -1.41
N MET A 201 -1.91 20.43 -1.36
CA MET A 201 -1.58 19.25 -0.54
C MET A 201 -0.25 18.64 -0.98
N MET A 202 -0.01 18.50 -2.29
CA MET A 202 1.26 17.97 -2.79
C MET A 202 2.46 18.76 -2.26
N SER A 203 2.41 20.10 -2.36
CA SER A 203 3.47 20.98 -1.88
C SER A 203 3.65 20.96 -0.36
N LYS A 204 2.56 20.78 0.41
CA LYS A 204 2.61 20.65 1.89
C LYS A 204 3.41 19.43 2.31
N TYR A 205 3.27 18.31 1.59
CA TYR A 205 3.99 17.08 1.88
C TYR A 205 5.31 16.94 1.09
N GLU A 206 5.69 17.93 0.28
CA GLU A 206 6.99 18.01 -0.40
C GLU A 206 8.12 18.58 0.45
N ASN A 207 7.80 19.49 1.38
CA ASN A 207 8.78 20.26 2.17
C ASN A 207 8.95 19.79 3.63
N ASN A 208 8.29 18.69 4.00
CA ASN A 208 8.48 17.99 5.28
C ASN A 208 9.17 16.65 5.02
#